data_AF-A0A843T7J8-F1
#
_entry.id   AF-A0A843T7J8-F1
#
_cell.length_a   1.000
_cell.length_b   1.000
_cell.length_c   1.000
_cell.angle_alpha   90.00
_cell.angle_beta   90.00
_cell.angle_gamma   90.00
#
_symmetry.space_group_name_H-M   'P 1'
#
loop_
_entity.id
_entity.type
_entity.pdbx_description
1 polymer ?
#
loop_
_entity_poly.entity_id
_entity_poly.type
_entity_poly.pdbx_seq_one_letter_code
_entity_poly.pdbx_strand_id
1 'polypeptide(L)'
;GLKDAIATVFAEACWQRCRTHFARNLLARVPKSAHGLVATMVRTVYQQPSAEEVWAQHRRVVEQLKPRFPEAAALLAEAAHDILAFTAFPLAHWKQVWSNNPLERLNKEIRRRTDVVGIFPNRRAIVRLVGAVLAEQHDEWAVQRRYLAMATLLPAPSELTTTEVLLPAAS
;
A
#
# COMPACT_ATOMS: atom_id res chain seq x y z
N GLY A 1 9.49 14.72 -6.24
CA GLY A 1 9.03 13.40 -6.75
C GLY A 1 7.66 13.04 -6.18
N LEU A 2 7.13 11.84 -6.44
CA LEU A 2 5.78 11.46 -5.98
C LEU A 2 5.59 11.55 -4.45
N LYS A 3 6.59 11.14 -3.67
CA LYS A 3 6.56 11.25 -2.20
C LYS A 3 6.38 12.71 -1.76
N ASP A 4 7.21 13.61 -2.29
CA ASP A 4 7.18 15.03 -1.95
C ASP A 4 5.85 15.68 -2.35
N ALA A 5 5.29 15.30 -3.50
CA ALA A 5 4.00 15.78 -3.95
C ALA A 5 2.87 15.35 -3.00
N ILE A 6 2.90 14.09 -2.52
CA ILE A 6 1.93 13.58 -1.54
C ILE A 6 2.08 14.35 -0.22
N ALA A 7 3.30 14.51 0.28
CA ALA A 7 3.55 15.25 1.53
C ALA A 7 3.13 16.72 1.46
N THR A 8 3.23 17.34 0.28
CA THR A 8 2.84 18.75 0.06
C THR A 8 1.32 18.92 0.00
N VAL A 9 0.61 18.01 -0.65
CA VAL A 9 -0.84 18.14 -0.91
C VAL A 9 -1.68 17.51 0.21
N PHE A 10 -1.19 16.43 0.80
CA PHE A 10 -1.88 15.65 1.82
C PHE A 10 -0.97 15.49 3.05
N ALA A 11 -0.85 16.55 3.84
CA ALA A 11 0.09 16.63 4.96
C ALA A 11 -0.03 15.47 5.98
N GLU A 12 -1.24 14.95 6.18
CA GLU A 12 -1.52 13.85 7.12
C GLU A 12 -1.50 12.46 6.46
N ALA A 13 -1.26 12.36 5.15
CA ALA A 13 -1.27 11.08 4.46
C ALA A 13 -0.01 10.27 4.77
N CYS A 14 -0.23 9.05 5.25
CA CYS A 14 0.84 8.07 5.32
C CYS A 14 1.19 7.56 3.91
N TRP A 15 2.48 7.53 3.59
CA TRP A 15 2.98 6.94 2.35
C TRP A 15 3.56 5.56 2.61
N GLN A 16 3.12 4.56 1.84
CA GLN A 16 3.70 3.21 1.86
C GLN A 16 4.17 2.80 0.47
N ARG A 17 5.37 2.21 0.40
CA ARG A 17 5.86 1.55 -0.80
C ARG A 17 5.10 0.24 -1.03
N CYS A 18 4.59 0.05 -2.25
CA CYS A 18 3.90 -1.18 -2.60
C CYS A 18 4.80 -2.42 -2.39
N ARG A 19 4.34 -3.34 -1.53
CA ARG A 19 5.05 -4.58 -1.18
C ARG A 19 5.39 -5.44 -2.39
N THR A 20 4.48 -5.58 -3.36
CA THR A 20 4.70 -6.43 -4.54
C THR A 20 5.83 -5.90 -5.41
N HIS A 21 5.86 -4.58 -5.65
CA HIS A 21 6.94 -3.96 -6.39
C HIS A 21 8.26 -3.95 -5.62
N PHE A 22 8.20 -3.71 -4.31
CA PHE A 22 9.38 -3.81 -3.46
C PHE A 22 9.97 -5.23 -3.46
N ALA A 23 9.14 -6.27 -3.31
CA ALA A 23 9.58 -7.66 -3.34
C ALA A 23 10.26 -8.01 -4.68
N ARG A 24 9.74 -7.51 -5.82
CA ARG A 24 10.38 -7.69 -7.13
C ARG A 24 11.77 -7.04 -7.16
N ASN A 25 11.89 -5.81 -6.67
CA ASN A 25 13.17 -5.09 -6.63
C ASN A 25 14.18 -5.79 -5.71
N LEU A 26 13.72 -6.30 -4.56
CA LEU A 26 14.54 -7.05 -3.62
C LEU A 26 15.01 -8.38 -4.22
N LEU A 27 14.12 -9.13 -4.87
CA LEU A 27 14.45 -10.41 -5.50
C LEU A 27 15.41 -10.25 -6.69
N ALA A 28 15.42 -9.09 -7.35
CA ALA A 28 16.42 -8.78 -8.37
C ALA A 28 17.85 -8.67 -7.82
N ARG A 29 18.04 -8.52 -6.50
CA ARG A 29 19.36 -8.47 -5.83
C ARG A 29 19.86 -9.82 -5.33
N VAL A 30 19.14 -10.90 -5.65
CA VAL A 30 19.50 -12.25 -5.22
C VAL A 30 19.47 -13.23 -6.40
N PRO A 31 20.32 -14.27 -6.41
CA PRO A 31 20.28 -15.31 -7.41
C PRO A 31 18.92 -16.00 -7.47
N LYS A 32 18.46 -16.39 -8.67
CA LYS A 32 17.15 -17.05 -8.87
C LYS A 32 16.94 -18.26 -7.95
N SER A 33 17.99 -19.04 -7.70
CA SER A 33 17.95 -20.20 -6.80
C SER A 33 17.59 -19.85 -5.34
N ALA A 34 17.85 -18.61 -4.91
CA ALA A 34 17.54 -18.12 -3.58
C ALA A 34 16.20 -17.39 -3.48
N HIS A 35 15.47 -17.18 -4.60
CA HIS A 35 14.25 -16.37 -4.61
C HIS A 35 13.19 -16.88 -3.64
N GLY A 36 12.95 -18.20 -3.62
CA GLY A 36 11.98 -18.82 -2.72
C GLY A 36 12.31 -18.61 -1.24
N LEU A 37 13.59 -18.76 -0.88
CA LEU A 37 14.07 -18.54 0.49
C LEU A 37 13.85 -17.08 0.92
N VAL A 38 14.37 -16.12 0.14
CA VAL A 38 14.31 -14.69 0.47
C VAL A 38 12.88 -14.18 0.50
N ALA A 39 12.04 -14.59 -0.46
CA ALA A 39 10.62 -14.23 -0.48
C ALA A 39 9.87 -14.76 0.75
N THR A 40 10.24 -15.96 1.23
CA THR A 40 9.64 -16.56 2.43
C THR A 40 10.07 -15.80 3.68
N MET A 41 11.36 -15.52 3.84
CA MET A 41 11.88 -14.73 4.97
C MET A 41 11.22 -13.35 5.04
N VAL A 42 11.09 -12.64 3.91
CA VAL A 42 10.45 -11.32 3.89
C VAL A 42 8.96 -11.41 4.16
N ARG A 43 8.30 -12.50 3.78
CA ARG A 43 6.86 -12.70 4.07
C ARG A 43 6.59 -12.80 5.57
N THR A 44 7.50 -13.41 6.35
CA THR A 44 7.30 -13.54 7.80
C THR A 44 7.24 -12.20 8.51
N VAL A 45 7.97 -11.18 8.01
CA VAL A 45 7.96 -9.80 8.56
C VAL A 45 6.55 -9.26 8.75
N TYR A 46 5.65 -9.57 7.82
CA TYR A 46 4.30 -9.00 7.83
C TYR A 46 3.24 -9.95 8.43
N GLN A 47 3.65 -11.14 8.86
CA GLN A 47 2.78 -12.13 9.51
C GLN A 47 2.86 -12.04 11.04
N GLN A 48 3.49 -10.97 11.56
CA GLN A 48 3.66 -10.77 12.99
C GLN A 48 2.38 -10.18 13.61
N PRO A 49 2.08 -10.50 14.89
CA PRO A 49 0.86 -10.09 15.58
C PRO A 49 0.87 -8.64 16.09
N SER A 50 2.02 -7.97 16.14
CA SER A 50 2.14 -6.60 16.67
C SER A 50 3.16 -5.77 15.90
N ALA A 51 3.06 -4.44 15.99
CA ALA A 51 3.95 -3.53 15.28
C ALA A 51 5.40 -3.76 15.72
N GLU A 52 5.62 -3.87 17.03
CA GLU A 52 6.93 -4.19 17.61
C GLU A 52 7.52 -5.47 17.03
N GLU A 53 6.72 -6.54 16.94
CA GLU A 53 7.18 -7.81 16.38
C GLU A 53 7.45 -7.74 14.87
N VAL A 54 6.66 -6.97 14.10
CA VAL A 54 6.95 -6.66 12.68
C VAL A 54 8.34 -6.05 12.54
N TRP A 55 8.63 -4.98 13.31
CA TRP A 55 9.91 -4.29 13.27
C TRP A 55 11.06 -5.18 13.76
N ALA A 56 10.85 -5.99 14.80
CA ALA A 56 11.83 -6.95 15.28
C ALA A 56 12.10 -8.07 14.27
N GLN A 57 11.08 -8.59 13.59
CA GLN A 57 11.23 -9.59 12.55
C GLN A 57 11.94 -9.02 11.32
N HIS A 58 11.66 -7.78 10.94
CA HIS A 58 12.38 -7.08 9.87
C HIS A 58 13.89 -7.02 10.16
N ARG A 59 14.29 -6.54 11.36
CA ARG A 59 15.71 -6.49 11.76
C ARG A 59 16.37 -7.88 11.71
N ARG A 60 15.68 -8.92 12.22
CA ARG A 60 16.16 -10.30 12.17
C ARG A 60 16.39 -10.77 10.72
N VAL A 61 15.46 -10.49 9.82
CA VAL A 61 15.58 -10.87 8.41
C VAL A 61 16.72 -10.13 7.72
N VAL A 62 16.90 -8.83 8.00
CA VAL A 62 18.05 -8.05 7.48
C VAL A 62 19.37 -8.71 7.90
N GLU A 63 19.55 -9.01 9.19
CA GLU A 63 20.77 -9.63 9.70
C GLU A 63 21.00 -11.05 9.14
N GLN A 64 19.93 -11.83 8.95
CA GLN A 64 20.04 -13.16 8.32
C GLN A 64 20.44 -13.10 6.84
N LEU A 65 19.99 -12.06 6.11
CA LEU A 65 20.34 -11.90 4.70
C LEU A 65 21.76 -11.36 4.51
N LYS A 66 22.25 -10.53 5.43
CA LYS A 66 23.51 -9.77 5.30
C LYS A 66 24.74 -10.61 4.95
N PRO A 67 25.00 -11.81 5.52
CA PRO A 67 26.19 -12.59 5.20
C PRO A 67 26.23 -13.11 3.77
N ARG A 68 25.06 -13.41 3.18
CA ARG A 68 24.96 -14.08 1.88
C ARG A 68 24.46 -13.17 0.76
N PHE A 69 23.67 -12.17 1.11
CA PHE A 69 23.00 -11.25 0.19
C PHE A 69 23.07 -9.80 0.71
N PRO A 70 24.28 -9.22 0.83
CA PRO A 70 24.48 -7.91 1.45
C PRO A 70 23.71 -6.79 0.74
N GLU A 71 23.62 -6.80 -0.58
CA GLU A 71 22.83 -5.81 -1.34
C GLU A 71 21.33 -5.89 -1.04
N ALA A 72 20.79 -7.11 -0.93
CA ALA A 72 19.39 -7.31 -0.60
C ALA A 72 19.11 -6.90 0.86
N ALA A 73 20.02 -7.20 1.78
CA ALA A 73 19.92 -6.78 3.17
C ALA A 73 19.94 -5.25 3.31
N ALA A 74 20.86 -4.57 2.61
CA ALA A 74 20.93 -3.11 2.58
C ALA A 74 19.64 -2.48 2.04
N LEU A 75 19.17 -2.95 0.88
CA LEU A 75 17.91 -2.48 0.29
C LEU A 75 16.70 -2.72 1.21
N LEU A 76 16.67 -3.84 1.93
CA LEU A 76 15.60 -4.14 2.89
C LEU A 76 15.67 -3.25 4.12
N ALA A 77 16.87 -2.94 4.62
CA ALA A 77 17.10 -2.04 5.74
C ALA A 77 16.69 -0.61 5.40
N GLU A 78 17.15 -0.07 4.27
CA GLU A 78 16.84 1.29 3.80
C GLU A 78 15.33 1.51 3.61
N ALA A 79 14.62 0.48 3.13
CA ALA A 79 13.20 0.58 2.85
C ALA A 79 12.29 0.33 4.07
N ALA A 80 12.82 0.18 5.29
CA ALA A 80 12.03 -0.25 6.45
C ALA A 80 10.80 0.63 6.71
N HIS A 81 10.99 1.94 6.88
CA HIS A 81 9.87 2.88 7.10
C HIS A 81 8.90 2.93 5.92
N ASP A 82 9.42 2.77 4.71
CA ASP A 82 8.64 2.77 3.48
C ASP A 82 7.71 1.54 3.36
N ILE A 83 8.14 0.35 3.78
CA ILE A 83 7.39 -0.90 3.61
C ILE A 83 6.62 -1.34 4.85
N LEU A 84 6.96 -0.78 6.02
CA LEU A 84 6.35 -1.09 7.32
C LEU A 84 5.39 0.01 7.80
N ALA A 85 5.12 1.02 6.97
CA ALA A 85 4.18 2.11 7.26
C ALA A 85 2.79 1.61 7.71
N PHE A 86 2.32 0.45 7.21
CA PHE A 86 1.05 -0.17 7.63
C PHE A 86 0.95 -0.42 9.14
N THR A 87 2.09 -0.53 9.84
CA THR A 87 2.10 -0.79 11.29
C THR A 87 1.55 0.38 12.12
N ALA A 88 1.43 1.57 11.53
CA ALA A 88 0.77 2.72 12.15
C ALA A 88 -0.77 2.61 12.15
N PHE A 89 -1.35 1.64 11.44
CA PHE A 89 -2.78 1.42 11.36
C PHE A 89 -3.24 0.33 12.33
N PRO A 90 -4.54 0.27 12.67
CA PRO A 90 -5.09 -0.84 13.45
C PRO A 90 -4.81 -2.21 12.81
N LEU A 91 -4.48 -3.20 13.64
CA LEU A 91 -4.13 -4.57 13.21
C LEU A 91 -5.18 -5.18 12.25
N ALA A 92 -6.47 -4.92 12.50
CA ALA A 92 -7.58 -5.39 11.68
C ALA A 92 -7.54 -4.90 10.22
N HIS A 93 -6.79 -3.85 9.93
CA HIS A 93 -6.67 -3.23 8.60
C HIS A 93 -5.34 -3.51 7.92
N TRP A 94 -4.38 -4.12 8.61
CA TRP A 94 -3.06 -4.35 8.05
C TRP A 94 -3.17 -5.03 6.70
N LYS A 95 -3.87 -6.19 6.61
CA LYS A 95 -4.14 -6.96 5.38
C LYS A 95 -4.60 -6.11 4.20
N GLN A 96 -5.43 -5.12 4.44
CA GLN A 96 -6.00 -4.25 3.43
C GLN A 96 -4.99 -3.21 2.96
N VAL A 97 -4.14 -2.67 3.85
CA VAL A 97 -3.17 -1.61 3.53
C VAL A 97 -2.01 -2.11 2.66
N TRP A 98 -1.39 -3.24 3.02
CA TRP A 98 -0.27 -3.84 2.26
C TRP A 98 -0.65 -4.78 1.11
N SER A 99 -1.94 -5.07 0.90
CA SER A 99 -2.40 -5.89 -0.22
C SER A 99 -2.72 -5.01 -1.43
N ASN A 100 -2.19 -5.36 -2.60
CA ASN A 100 -2.57 -4.75 -3.87
C ASN A 100 -3.69 -5.51 -4.59
N ASN A 101 -4.26 -6.57 -4.00
CA ASN A 101 -5.21 -7.46 -4.69
C ASN A 101 -6.43 -6.73 -5.31
N PRO A 102 -7.09 -5.77 -4.63
CA PRO A 102 -8.19 -5.01 -5.25
C PRO A 102 -7.73 -4.21 -6.48
N LEU A 103 -6.55 -3.58 -6.40
CA LEU A 103 -5.98 -2.81 -7.50
C LEU A 103 -5.56 -3.71 -8.66
N GLU A 104 -4.93 -4.86 -8.39
CA GLU A 104 -4.55 -5.83 -9.42
C GLU A 104 -5.77 -6.43 -10.12
N ARG A 105 -6.86 -6.70 -9.38
CA ARG A 105 -8.14 -7.14 -9.96
C ARG A 105 -8.69 -6.08 -10.91
N LEU A 106 -8.73 -4.82 -10.50
CA LEU A 106 -9.20 -3.71 -11.35
C LEU A 106 -8.31 -3.55 -12.59
N ASN A 107 -6.98 -3.57 -12.42
CA ASN A 107 -6.03 -3.48 -13.54
C ASN A 107 -6.20 -4.64 -14.53
N LYS A 108 -6.44 -5.85 -14.04
CA LYS A 108 -6.72 -7.02 -14.88
C LYS A 108 -8.00 -6.82 -15.69
N GLU A 109 -9.04 -6.25 -15.09
CA GLU A 109 -10.30 -5.96 -15.79
C GLU A 109 -10.13 -4.88 -16.85
N ILE A 110 -9.44 -3.79 -16.52
CA ILE A 110 -9.07 -2.74 -17.49
C ILE A 110 -8.34 -3.38 -18.67
N ARG A 111 -7.31 -4.18 -18.39
CA ARG A 111 -6.51 -4.86 -19.42
C ARG A 111 -7.37 -5.77 -20.29
N ARG A 112 -8.21 -6.60 -19.70
CA ARG A 112 -9.14 -7.48 -20.42
C ARG A 112 -10.03 -6.71 -21.38
N ARG A 113 -10.57 -5.55 -20.97
CA ARG A 113 -11.47 -4.74 -21.80
C ARG A 113 -10.71 -4.00 -22.90
N THR A 114 -9.48 -3.55 -22.63
CA THR A 114 -8.64 -2.88 -23.63
C THR A 114 -8.06 -3.84 -24.66
N ASP A 115 -7.74 -5.08 -24.26
CA ASP A 115 -7.14 -6.09 -25.15
C ASP A 115 -8.09 -6.50 -26.28
N VAL A 116 -9.41 -6.43 -26.06
CA VAL A 116 -10.44 -6.67 -27.11
C VAL A 116 -10.41 -5.61 -28.21
N VAL A 117 -10.09 -4.36 -27.86
CA VAL A 117 -10.02 -3.24 -28.82
C VAL A 117 -8.70 -3.25 -29.60
N GLY A 118 -7.60 -3.65 -28.93
CA GLY A 118 -6.26 -3.67 -29.51
C GLY A 118 -5.66 -2.27 -29.71
N ILE A 119 -6.15 -1.52 -30.71
CA ILE A 119 -5.65 -0.19 -31.07
C ILE A 119 -6.77 0.84 -30.94
N PHE A 120 -6.52 1.90 -30.17
CA PHE A 120 -7.48 3.00 -30.00
C PHE A 120 -7.22 4.11 -31.01
N PRO A 121 -8.28 4.71 -31.61
CA PRO A 121 -8.14 5.75 -32.63
C PRO A 121 -7.65 7.10 -32.06
N ASN A 122 -7.83 7.34 -30.76
CA ASN A 122 -7.33 8.53 -30.05
C ASN A 122 -7.43 8.34 -28.53
N ARG A 123 -6.83 9.28 -27.79
CA ARG A 123 -6.84 9.28 -26.32
C ARG A 123 -8.26 9.37 -25.71
N ARG A 124 -9.19 10.07 -26.34
CA ARG A 124 -10.57 10.19 -25.82
C ARG A 124 -11.30 8.84 -25.85
N ALA A 125 -11.04 8.02 -26.87
CA ALA A 125 -11.64 6.69 -26.98
C ALA A 125 -11.21 5.75 -25.84
N ILE A 126 -9.92 5.71 -25.50
CA ILE A 126 -9.43 4.91 -24.36
C ILE A 126 -9.94 5.45 -23.02
N VAL A 127 -9.96 6.78 -22.84
CA VAL A 127 -10.51 7.40 -21.62
C VAL A 127 -11.98 7.03 -21.44
N ARG A 128 -12.77 7.00 -22.52
CA ARG A 128 -14.18 6.59 -22.46
C ARG A 128 -14.33 5.13 -22.04
N LEU A 129 -13.56 4.21 -22.62
CA LEU A 129 -13.66 2.79 -22.26
C LEU A 129 -13.21 2.55 -20.81
N VAL A 130 -12.03 3.03 -20.45
CA VAL A 130 -11.49 2.85 -19.10
C VAL A 130 -12.39 3.55 -18.07
N GLY A 131 -12.88 4.75 -18.38
CA GLY A 131 -13.83 5.47 -17.53
C GLY A 131 -15.12 4.70 -17.31
N ALA A 132 -15.67 4.06 -18.35
CA ALA A 132 -16.87 3.23 -18.22
C ALA A 132 -16.61 2.01 -17.30
N VAL A 133 -15.45 1.34 -17.44
CA VAL A 133 -15.05 0.22 -16.56
C VAL A 133 -14.89 0.68 -15.11
N LEU A 134 -14.29 1.85 -14.89
CA LEU A 134 -14.13 2.42 -13.55
C LEU A 134 -15.48 2.80 -12.92
N ALA A 135 -16.43 3.32 -13.69
CA ALA A 135 -17.78 3.62 -13.24
C ALA A 135 -18.54 2.33 -12.84
N GLU A 136 -18.50 1.31 -13.69
CA GLU A 136 -19.08 -0.02 -13.39
C GLU A 136 -18.49 -0.60 -12.10
N GLN A 137 -17.16 -0.54 -11.93
CA GLN A 137 -16.51 -1.04 -10.73
C GLN A 137 -16.85 -0.21 -9.48
N HIS A 138 -17.04 1.10 -9.63
CA HIS A 138 -17.46 1.98 -8.54
C HIS A 138 -18.85 1.60 -8.03
N ASP A 139 -19.81 1.39 -8.93
CA ASP A 139 -21.18 1.01 -8.58
C ASP A 139 -21.20 -0.34 -7.85
N GLU A 140 -20.40 -1.32 -8.31
CA GLU A 140 -20.23 -2.60 -7.61
C GLU A 140 -19.67 -2.42 -6.19
N TRP A 141 -18.65 -1.57 -6.02
CA TRP A 141 -18.04 -1.33 -4.71
C TRP A 141 -18.94 -0.55 -3.76
N ALA A 142 -19.85 0.27 -4.28
CA ALA A 142 -20.80 1.02 -3.46
C ALA A 142 -21.82 0.10 -2.76
N VAL A 143 -22.18 -1.03 -3.38
CA VAL A 143 -23.17 -1.99 -2.82
C VAL A 143 -22.54 -3.16 -2.08
N GLN A 144 -21.25 -3.42 -2.29
CA GLN A 144 -20.53 -4.51 -1.62
C GLN A 144 -20.20 -4.19 -0.16
N ARG A 145 -19.85 -5.24 0.61
CA ARG A 145 -19.37 -5.07 1.99
C ARG A 145 -18.13 -4.17 2.00
N ARG A 146 -18.16 -3.14 2.86
CA ARG A 146 -17.05 -2.20 3.04
C ARG A 146 -15.74 -2.94 3.30
N TYR A 147 -14.72 -2.60 2.51
CA TYR A 147 -13.41 -3.24 2.55
C TYR A 147 -12.64 -2.96 3.86
N LEU A 148 -12.80 -1.75 4.40
CA LEU A 148 -12.30 -1.33 5.70
C LEU A 148 -13.49 -1.11 6.65
N ALA A 149 -13.46 -1.77 7.80
CA ALA A 149 -14.44 -1.54 8.85
C ALA A 149 -14.24 -0.14 9.45
N MET A 150 -15.26 0.71 9.38
CA MET A 150 -15.15 2.10 9.85
C MET A 150 -15.08 2.21 11.38
N ALA A 151 -15.72 1.28 12.09
CA ALA A 151 -15.72 1.23 13.55
C ALA A 151 -14.32 1.08 14.16
N THR A 152 -13.36 0.55 13.39
CA THR A 152 -11.96 0.40 13.80
C THR A 152 -11.05 1.50 13.25
N LEU A 153 -11.54 2.37 12.35
CA LEU A 153 -10.79 3.51 11.81
C LEU A 153 -10.97 4.79 12.64
N LEU A 154 -12.09 4.90 13.37
CA LEU A 154 -12.33 6.00 14.29
C LEU A 154 -11.81 5.60 15.67
N PRO A 155 -11.05 6.44 16.37
CA PRO A 155 -10.89 6.26 17.81
C PRO A 155 -12.29 6.24 18.45
N ALA A 156 -12.41 5.56 19.61
CA ALA A 156 -13.63 5.67 20.42
C ALA A 156 -14.00 7.17 20.59
N PRO A 157 -15.29 7.54 20.61
CA PRO A 157 -15.70 8.93 20.74
C PRO A 157 -15.33 9.49 22.13
N SER A 158 -14.07 9.88 22.27
CA SER A 158 -13.52 10.72 23.32
C SER A 158 -12.27 11.37 22.75
N GLU A 159 -12.18 12.69 22.85
CA GLU A 159 -11.07 13.56 22.37
C GLU A 159 -11.24 14.24 21.00
N LEU A 160 -12.46 14.39 20.49
CA LEU A 160 -12.77 15.59 19.70
C LEU A 160 -13.15 16.70 20.68
N THR A 161 -12.14 17.26 21.36
CA THR A 161 -12.32 18.51 22.10
C THR A 161 -12.63 19.58 21.07
N THR A 162 -13.90 19.98 20.98
CA THR A 162 -14.34 21.15 20.24
C THR A 162 -13.66 22.37 20.84
N THR A 163 -12.51 22.75 20.32
CA THR A 163 -11.98 24.09 20.54
C THR A 163 -12.85 25.02 19.70
N GLU A 164 -13.88 25.60 20.32
CA GLU A 164 -14.63 26.72 19.74
C GLU A 164 -13.65 27.85 19.43
N VAL A 165 -13.36 28.04 18.14
CA VAL A 165 -12.66 29.24 17.67
C VAL A 165 -13.68 30.37 17.65
N LEU A 166 -13.67 31.17 18.73
CA LEU A 166 -14.39 32.44 18.79
C LEU A 166 -13.72 33.41 17.79
N LEU A 167 -14.38 33.70 16.68
CA LEU A 167 -13.97 34.76 15.76
C LEU A 167 -14.27 36.13 16.41
N PRO A 168 -13.33 37.09 16.44
CA PRO A 168 -13.60 38.41 16.97
C PRO A 168 -14.52 39.20 16.02
N ALA A 169 -15.49 39.91 16.61
CA ALA A 169 -16.41 40.78 15.89
C ALA A 169 -15.64 41.90 15.15
N ALA A 170 -15.95 42.08 13.87
CA ALA A 170 -15.42 43.18 13.07
C ALA A 170 -15.89 44.52 13.64
N SER A 171 -14.96 45.47 13.74
CA SER A 171 -15.22 46.90 14.02
C SER A 171 -15.48 47.64 12.72
#